data_AF-A0A5B8L0N2-F1
#
_entry.id   AF-A0A5B8L0N2-F1
#
_cell.length_a   1.000
_cell.length_b   1.000
_cell.length_c   1.000
_cell.angle_alpha   90.00
_cell.angle_beta   90.00
_cell.angle_gamma   90.00
#
_symmetry.space_group_name_H-M   'P 1'
#
loop_
_entity.id
_entity.type
_entity.pdbx_description
1 polymer ?
#
loop_
_entity_poly.entity_id
_entity_poly.type
_entity_poly.pdbx_seq_one_letter_code
_entity_poly.pdbx_strand_id
1 'polypeptide(L)'
;MKPATILPRRKPLARLFLATIAAVAIGNATSARSADNAITTNESYVEQVTRTPSVDITDIDAVFDYVFAQLGDEVTVYPTENYYYFKFLHGAVPYAGNFRLDTADRDRGIIHFAYFSENNPFTEQKVSEHRAYSTEHGVTVEKKDELIYAVTRGERTVTFKLNDLRGVEPPPSMVGKSETYLGPVFDESGVQMFLMWNQDAKMFAYVLDENVPSEDYFQSGASSQIKIGLRTGFAWYKDRYYDRWLLVGVRAYETSLNTFFDGPFDQLPDNFLKGDALRRALLELSPEVEGQIDRFGNSRDLTGRMLVDPYLLYNEEDELAILDQCAAAAVDEETYYPCFAIGQSK
;
A
#
# COMPACT_ATOMS: atom_id res chain seq x y z
N MET A 1 73.31 -34.39 61.36
CA MET A 1 72.43 -34.13 62.53
C MET A 1 71.13 -34.90 62.32
N LYS A 2 70.83 -35.86 63.21
CA LYS A 2 69.55 -36.61 63.35
C LYS A 2 68.56 -35.76 64.21
N PRO A 3 67.27 -36.14 64.45
CA PRO A 3 66.42 -37.24 63.94
C PRO A 3 64.99 -36.80 63.51
N ALA A 4 64.15 -37.81 63.20
CA ALA A 4 62.67 -37.90 63.08
C ALA A 4 61.84 -36.91 63.95
N THR A 5 60.54 -36.66 63.75
CA THR A 5 59.41 -37.63 63.90
C THR A 5 58.04 -36.91 63.72
N ILE A 6 56.99 -37.68 63.35
CA ILE A 6 55.57 -37.63 63.80
C ILE A 6 54.60 -36.51 63.33
N LEU A 7 53.50 -36.97 62.71
CA LEU A 7 52.19 -36.33 62.45
C LEU A 7 51.43 -35.91 63.73
N PRO A 8 50.47 -34.96 63.66
CA PRO A 8 49.07 -35.38 63.85
C PRO A 8 47.99 -34.61 63.05
N ARG A 9 46.85 -35.30 62.90
CA ARG A 9 45.51 -34.89 62.42
C ARG A 9 44.92 -33.67 63.14
N ARG A 10 44.15 -32.82 62.43
CA ARG A 10 42.78 -32.35 62.80
C ARG A 10 41.95 -31.95 61.57
N LYS A 11 40.74 -32.49 61.45
CA LYS A 11 39.58 -32.02 60.65
C LYS A 11 38.80 -30.96 61.48
N PRO A 12 37.64 -30.40 61.05
CA PRO A 12 37.15 -29.93 59.75
C PRO A 12 36.74 -28.44 59.81
N LEU A 13 36.61 -27.75 58.68
CA LEU A 13 35.73 -26.56 58.63
C LEU A 13 35.11 -26.44 57.23
N ALA A 14 33.79 -26.48 57.24
CA ALA A 14 32.89 -26.33 56.11
C ALA A 14 33.10 -24.96 55.42
N ARG A 15 33.08 -24.97 54.09
CA ARG A 15 32.68 -23.87 53.20
C ARG A 15 32.27 -24.53 51.89
N LEU A 16 30.97 -24.73 51.72
CA LEU A 16 30.04 -23.85 51.01
C LEU A 16 29.99 -24.27 49.53
N PHE A 17 28.85 -24.86 49.19
CA PHE A 17 28.39 -25.15 47.85
C PHE A 17 28.53 -23.93 46.93
N LEU A 18 29.04 -24.15 45.72
CA LEU A 18 28.49 -23.51 44.52
C LEU A 18 28.64 -24.51 43.37
N ALA A 19 27.59 -25.29 43.14
CA ALA A 19 27.45 -26.07 41.92
C ALA A 19 26.88 -25.14 40.85
N THR A 20 27.74 -24.67 39.94
CA THR A 20 27.31 -23.96 38.73
C THR A 20 26.80 -25.01 37.75
N ILE A 21 25.49 -25.28 37.79
CA ILE A 21 24.80 -25.97 36.70
C ILE A 21 24.60 -24.93 35.60
N ALA A 22 25.45 -24.98 34.57
CA ALA A 22 25.23 -24.25 33.34
C ALA A 22 24.01 -24.89 32.63
N ALA A 23 22.86 -24.23 32.75
CA ALA A 23 21.70 -24.53 31.92
C ALA A 23 22.06 -24.16 30.48
N VAL A 24 22.30 -25.17 29.65
CA VAL A 24 22.31 -25.02 28.19
C VAL A 24 20.87 -24.76 27.77
N ALA A 25 20.50 -23.48 27.72
CA ALA A 25 19.33 -23.05 26.99
C ALA A 25 19.59 -23.35 25.51
N ILE A 26 19.04 -24.46 25.03
CA ILE A 26 18.85 -24.69 23.60
C ILE A 26 17.77 -23.69 23.18
N GLY A 27 18.18 -22.43 22.99
CA GLY A 27 17.37 -21.46 22.30
C GLY A 27 17.20 -21.96 20.88
N ASN A 28 15.98 -22.33 20.52
CA ASN A 28 15.56 -22.31 19.13
C ASN A 28 15.62 -20.85 18.69
N ALA A 29 16.82 -20.39 18.33
CA ALA A 29 16.98 -19.25 17.46
C ALA A 29 16.40 -19.70 16.12
N THR A 30 15.09 -19.48 15.94
CA THR A 30 14.53 -19.26 14.61
C THR A 30 15.35 -18.11 14.04
N SER A 31 16.39 -18.48 13.31
CA SER A 31 17.16 -17.54 12.52
C SER A 31 16.13 -16.87 11.64
N ALA A 32 15.92 -15.56 11.83
CA ALA A 32 15.26 -14.73 10.86
C ALA A 32 16.07 -14.91 9.58
N ARG A 33 15.58 -15.80 8.71
CA ARG A 33 16.16 -16.04 7.40
C ARG A 33 16.11 -14.66 6.75
N SER A 34 17.28 -14.15 6.36
CA SER A 34 17.39 -12.87 5.68
C SER A 34 16.41 -12.84 4.52
N ALA A 35 15.97 -11.62 4.18
CA ALA A 35 15.04 -11.26 3.12
C ALA A 35 15.49 -11.72 1.71
N ASP A 36 15.61 -13.04 1.52
CA ASP A 36 15.66 -13.69 0.23
C ASP A 36 14.23 -13.76 -0.32
N ASN A 37 14.09 -13.79 -1.64
CA ASN A 37 12.83 -14.01 -2.35
C ASN A 37 12.17 -15.30 -1.83
N ALA A 38 11.25 -15.16 -0.87
CA ALA A 38 10.55 -16.27 -0.27
C ALA A 38 9.70 -16.95 -1.34
N ILE A 39 9.85 -18.26 -1.48
CA ILE A 39 8.96 -19.02 -2.37
C ILE A 39 7.61 -19.23 -1.68
N THR A 40 6.53 -19.03 -2.43
CA THR A 40 5.21 -19.54 -2.06
C THR A 40 5.03 -20.90 -2.70
N THR A 41 4.71 -21.92 -1.91
CA THR A 41 4.57 -23.29 -2.42
C THR A 41 3.10 -23.69 -2.52
N ASN A 42 2.79 -24.57 -3.48
CA ASN A 42 1.45 -25.17 -3.55
C ASN A 42 1.11 -25.96 -2.27
N GLU A 43 2.10 -26.62 -1.65
CA GLU A 43 1.92 -27.30 -0.36
C GLU A 43 1.40 -26.33 0.71
N SER A 44 2.08 -25.18 0.90
CA SER A 44 1.65 -24.17 1.88
C SER A 44 0.26 -23.59 1.58
N TYR A 45 -0.12 -23.51 0.30
CA TYR A 45 -1.46 -23.09 -0.11
C TYR A 45 -2.51 -24.16 0.25
N VAL A 46 -2.25 -25.44 -0.10
CA VAL A 46 -3.16 -26.57 0.19
C VAL A 46 -3.36 -26.73 1.70
N GLU A 47 -2.30 -26.61 2.49
CA GLU A 47 -2.37 -26.64 3.95
C GLU A 47 -3.22 -25.49 4.53
N GLN A 48 -3.19 -24.30 3.91
CA GLN A 48 -4.03 -23.18 4.34
C GLN A 48 -5.50 -23.39 3.99
N VAL A 49 -5.83 -23.79 2.76
CA VAL A 49 -7.24 -23.96 2.34
C VAL A 49 -7.92 -25.15 3.03
N THR A 50 -7.16 -26.15 3.46
CA THR A 50 -7.69 -27.33 4.19
C THR A 50 -7.72 -27.13 5.71
N ARG A 51 -7.20 -26.01 6.22
CA ARG A 51 -7.19 -25.72 7.65
C ARG A 51 -8.61 -25.48 8.15
N THR A 52 -8.94 -26.06 9.30
CA THR A 52 -10.20 -25.78 9.98
C THR A 52 -10.23 -24.30 10.39
N PRO A 53 -11.31 -23.56 10.06
CA PRO A 53 -11.41 -22.15 10.43
C PRO A 53 -11.41 -21.97 11.95
N SER A 54 -10.72 -20.94 12.45
CA SER A 54 -10.48 -20.70 13.88
C SER A 54 -11.08 -19.41 14.43
N VAL A 55 -11.72 -18.60 13.58
CA VAL A 55 -12.33 -17.31 13.95
C VAL A 55 -13.76 -17.27 13.40
N ASP A 56 -14.67 -16.56 14.06
CA ASP A 56 -15.98 -16.27 13.48
C ASP A 56 -15.83 -15.12 12.48
N ILE A 57 -15.99 -15.42 11.20
CA ILE A 57 -15.82 -14.46 10.10
C ILE A 57 -16.96 -13.44 10.00
N THR A 58 -17.98 -13.54 10.84
CA THR A 58 -19.08 -12.56 10.92
C THR A 58 -18.94 -11.62 12.11
N ASP A 59 -17.97 -11.86 12.98
CA ASP A 59 -17.64 -11.00 14.13
C ASP A 59 -16.41 -10.15 13.79
N ILE A 60 -16.65 -8.89 13.39
CA ILE A 60 -15.57 -7.95 13.05
C ILE A 60 -14.56 -7.73 14.18
N ASP A 61 -14.96 -7.82 15.46
CA ASP A 61 -14.02 -7.66 16.57
C ASP A 61 -13.12 -8.90 16.68
N ALA A 62 -13.68 -10.10 16.49
CA ALA A 62 -12.90 -11.33 16.46
C ALA A 62 -11.92 -11.36 15.27
N VAL A 63 -12.33 -10.86 14.09
CA VAL A 63 -11.48 -10.78 12.91
C VAL A 63 -10.40 -9.70 13.07
N PHE A 64 -10.73 -8.54 13.66
CA PHE A 64 -9.73 -7.53 14.04
C PHE A 64 -8.65 -8.15 14.93
N ASP A 65 -9.06 -8.81 16.02
CA ASP A 65 -8.15 -9.41 16.98
C ASP A 65 -7.30 -10.53 16.33
N TYR A 66 -7.90 -11.34 15.46
CA TYR A 66 -7.20 -12.39 14.70
C TYR A 66 -6.11 -11.84 13.78
N VAL A 67 -6.42 -10.81 12.97
CA VAL A 67 -5.45 -10.23 12.03
C VAL A 67 -4.39 -9.43 12.80
N PHE A 68 -4.80 -8.60 13.77
CA PHE A 68 -3.90 -7.75 14.54
C PHE A 68 -2.87 -8.54 15.34
N ALA A 69 -3.26 -9.70 15.89
CA ALA A 69 -2.35 -10.59 16.61
C ALA A 69 -1.23 -11.19 15.74
N GLN A 70 -1.43 -11.23 14.41
CA GLN A 70 -0.46 -11.80 13.45
C GLN A 70 0.50 -10.75 12.87
N LEU A 71 0.25 -9.46 13.11
CA LEU A 71 1.15 -8.41 12.66
C LEU A 71 2.47 -8.45 13.44
N GLY A 72 3.55 -8.07 12.76
CA GLY A 72 4.83 -7.78 13.43
C GLY A 72 4.69 -6.64 14.44
N ASP A 73 5.68 -6.49 15.33
CA ASP A 73 5.70 -5.36 16.29
C ASP A 73 5.73 -3.99 15.61
N GLU A 74 6.20 -3.99 14.37
CA GLU A 74 6.25 -2.85 13.50
C GLU A 74 5.82 -3.27 12.08
N VAL A 75 5.03 -2.43 11.43
CA VAL A 75 4.59 -2.61 10.04
C VAL A 75 4.80 -1.32 9.27
N THR A 76 5.10 -1.44 7.98
CA THR A 76 5.19 -0.31 7.05
C THR A 76 3.94 -0.27 6.20
N VAL A 77 3.33 0.91 6.13
CA VAL A 77 2.15 1.20 5.31
C VAL A 77 2.66 1.90 4.06
N TYR A 78 2.74 1.17 2.94
CA TYR A 78 3.31 1.69 1.69
C TYR A 78 2.39 2.66 0.94
N PRO A 79 1.07 2.40 0.80
CA PRO A 79 0.19 3.29 0.07
C PRO A 79 0.13 4.69 0.68
N THR A 80 0.19 5.73 -0.15
CA THR A 80 0.17 7.13 0.30
C THR A 80 -1.15 7.56 0.93
N GLU A 81 -2.20 6.76 0.74
CA GLU A 81 -3.50 6.88 1.39
C GLU A 81 -3.62 6.24 2.77
N ASN A 82 -2.54 5.61 3.25
CA ASN A 82 -2.41 5.05 4.60
C ASN A 82 -3.17 3.74 4.83
N TYR A 83 -3.38 2.94 3.78
CA TYR A 83 -3.94 1.60 3.86
C TYR A 83 -2.85 0.55 4.07
N TYR A 84 -2.91 -0.15 5.20
CA TYR A 84 -2.13 -1.37 5.42
C TYR A 84 -2.96 -2.57 4.97
N TYR A 85 -2.77 -3.00 3.72
CA TYR A 85 -3.51 -4.11 3.13
C TYR A 85 -3.02 -5.47 3.65
N PHE A 86 -3.94 -6.41 3.77
CA PHE A 86 -3.64 -7.81 4.09
C PHE A 86 -4.58 -8.75 3.34
N LYS A 87 -4.16 -10.01 3.19
CA LYS A 87 -4.97 -11.10 2.66
C LYS A 87 -4.85 -12.31 3.57
N PHE A 88 -5.91 -13.10 3.68
CA PHE A 88 -5.90 -14.36 4.41
C PHE A 88 -6.95 -15.34 3.85
N LEU A 89 -6.74 -16.62 4.13
CA LEU A 89 -7.70 -17.69 3.80
C LEU A 89 -8.47 -18.10 5.05
N HIS A 90 -9.78 -18.24 4.91
CA HIS A 90 -10.64 -18.72 5.98
C HIS A 90 -11.74 -19.63 5.41
N GLY A 91 -11.73 -20.91 5.78
CA GLY A 91 -12.70 -21.89 5.27
C GLY A 91 -12.66 -22.04 3.74
N ALA A 92 -11.45 -22.07 3.16
CA ALA A 92 -11.21 -22.08 1.72
C ALA A 92 -11.77 -20.88 0.95
N VAL A 93 -12.13 -19.78 1.64
CA VAL A 93 -12.53 -18.52 1.01
C VAL A 93 -11.39 -17.49 1.18
N PRO A 94 -10.96 -16.83 0.09
CA PRO A 94 -10.01 -15.73 0.17
C PRO A 94 -10.68 -14.45 0.68
N TYR A 95 -10.00 -13.78 1.60
CA TYR A 95 -10.39 -12.48 2.14
C TYR A 95 -9.25 -11.49 1.94
N ALA A 96 -9.63 -10.25 1.65
CA ALA A 96 -8.74 -9.11 1.67
C ALA A 96 -9.27 -8.10 2.70
N GLY A 97 -8.42 -7.18 3.11
CA GLY A 97 -8.80 -6.15 4.06
C GLY A 97 -7.69 -5.15 4.27
N ASN A 98 -7.95 -4.18 5.14
CA ASN A 98 -6.97 -3.18 5.50
C ASN A 98 -7.15 -2.67 6.93
N PHE A 99 -6.05 -2.15 7.47
CA PHE A 99 -6.09 -1.13 8.51
C PHE A 99 -5.78 0.22 7.88
N ARG A 100 -6.64 1.23 8.04
CA ARG A 100 -6.42 2.57 7.49
C ARG A 100 -6.26 3.61 8.58
N LEU A 101 -5.13 4.33 8.54
CA LEU A 101 -4.89 5.53 9.35
C LEU A 101 -5.20 6.78 8.52
N ASP A 102 -6.50 7.05 8.34
CA ASP A 102 -6.98 8.18 7.55
C ASP A 102 -6.48 9.52 8.10
N THR A 103 -6.10 10.45 7.21
CA THR A 103 -5.61 11.79 7.58
C THR A 103 -6.57 12.59 8.46
N ALA A 104 -7.88 12.42 8.30
CA ALA A 104 -8.91 13.11 9.06
C ALA A 104 -9.12 12.51 10.47
N ASP A 105 -8.74 11.25 10.68
CA ASP A 105 -9.20 10.45 11.82
C ASP A 105 -8.07 9.99 12.73
N ARG A 106 -6.90 9.67 12.17
CA ARG A 106 -5.77 9.07 12.91
C ARG A 106 -5.28 9.90 14.08
N ASP A 107 -5.23 11.23 13.92
CA ASP A 107 -4.79 12.15 14.97
C ASP A 107 -5.84 12.32 16.09
N ARG A 108 -7.08 11.88 15.84
CA ARG A 108 -8.16 11.81 16.83
C ARG A 108 -8.21 10.47 17.55
N GLY A 109 -7.22 9.60 17.33
CA GLY A 109 -7.14 8.30 17.99
C GLY A 109 -7.98 7.21 17.32
N ILE A 110 -8.27 7.35 16.02
CA ILE A 110 -9.14 6.44 15.26
C ILE A 110 -8.32 5.66 14.21
N ILE A 111 -8.59 4.37 14.07
CA ILE A 111 -8.10 3.55 12.97
C ILE A 111 -9.28 2.82 12.34
N HIS A 112 -9.38 2.81 11.01
CA HIS A 112 -10.41 2.03 10.34
C HIS A 112 -9.90 0.61 10.09
N PHE A 113 -10.78 -0.35 10.27
CA PHE A 113 -10.53 -1.74 9.93
C PHE A 113 -11.65 -2.22 9.02
N ALA A 114 -11.27 -2.84 7.91
CA ALA A 114 -12.20 -3.46 6.99
C ALA A 114 -11.66 -4.80 6.51
N TYR A 115 -12.58 -5.72 6.24
CA TYR A 115 -12.27 -6.96 5.54
C TYR A 115 -13.48 -7.41 4.73
N PHE A 116 -13.21 -8.12 3.64
CA PHE A 116 -14.21 -8.55 2.69
C PHE A 116 -13.75 -9.82 1.97
N SER A 117 -14.69 -10.64 1.52
CA SER A 117 -14.35 -11.76 0.64
C SER A 117 -13.89 -11.19 -0.71
N GLU A 118 -12.76 -11.67 -1.24
CA GLU A 118 -12.22 -11.16 -2.51
C GLU A 118 -13.25 -11.29 -3.64
N ASN A 119 -13.23 -10.31 -4.55
CA ASN A 119 -14.10 -10.34 -5.72
C ASN A 119 -13.76 -11.54 -6.61
N ASN A 120 -14.79 -12.04 -7.27
CA ASN A 120 -14.70 -13.23 -8.09
C ASN A 120 -15.73 -13.15 -9.23
N PRO A 121 -15.36 -13.42 -10.50
CA PRO A 121 -16.25 -13.24 -11.64
C PRO A 121 -17.51 -14.11 -11.63
N PHE A 122 -17.59 -15.12 -10.76
CA PHE A 122 -18.73 -16.06 -10.71
C PHE A 122 -19.53 -16.02 -9.39
N THR A 123 -19.20 -15.13 -8.45
CA THR A 123 -19.97 -14.97 -7.20
C THR A 123 -19.94 -13.53 -6.70
N GLU A 124 -21.05 -13.09 -6.13
CA GLU A 124 -21.08 -11.85 -5.36
C GLU A 124 -20.24 -11.96 -4.08
N GLN A 125 -19.70 -10.82 -3.66
CA GLN A 125 -19.01 -10.67 -2.38
C GLN A 125 -19.98 -10.99 -1.24
N LYS A 126 -19.65 -11.99 -0.42
CA LYS A 126 -20.55 -12.49 0.64
C LYS A 126 -20.40 -11.76 1.96
N VAL A 127 -19.20 -11.25 2.22
CA VAL A 127 -18.83 -10.56 3.46
C VAL A 127 -18.13 -9.28 3.07
N SER A 128 -18.55 -8.18 3.68
CA SER A 128 -17.95 -6.85 3.54
C SER A 128 -18.24 -6.09 4.81
N GLU A 129 -17.23 -5.96 5.67
CA GLU A 129 -17.37 -5.41 7.01
C GLU A 129 -16.39 -4.25 7.19
N HIS A 130 -16.84 -3.19 7.85
CA HIS A 130 -16.05 -2.01 8.17
C HIS A 130 -16.40 -1.48 9.56
N ARG A 131 -15.39 -1.02 10.29
CA ARG A 131 -15.58 -0.28 11.54
C ARG A 131 -14.43 0.69 11.80
N ALA A 132 -14.77 1.88 12.30
CA ALA A 132 -13.82 2.81 12.89
C ALA A 132 -13.58 2.44 14.36
N TYR A 133 -12.36 2.02 14.67
CA TYR A 133 -11.93 1.65 16.03
C TYR A 133 -11.34 2.84 16.75
N SER A 134 -11.66 2.93 18.05
CA SER A 134 -11.22 3.97 18.97
C SER A 134 -11.19 3.38 20.39
N THR A 135 -10.94 4.21 21.40
CA THR A 135 -10.93 3.76 22.80
C THR A 135 -12.28 3.18 23.25
N GLU A 136 -13.39 3.60 22.62
CA GLU A 136 -14.73 3.03 22.86
C GLU A 136 -14.79 1.54 22.52
N HIS A 137 -13.95 1.11 21.58
CA HIS A 137 -13.79 -0.26 21.14
C HIS A 137 -12.56 -0.91 21.77
N GLY A 138 -11.96 -0.35 22.82
CA GLY A 138 -10.76 -0.90 23.45
C GLY A 138 -9.51 -0.87 22.56
N VAL A 139 -9.47 0.02 21.56
CA VAL A 139 -8.31 0.27 20.70
C VAL A 139 -7.78 1.68 20.97
N THR A 140 -6.50 1.81 21.27
CA THR A 140 -5.85 3.12 21.40
C THR A 140 -4.96 3.36 20.19
N VAL A 141 -5.13 4.50 19.52
CA VAL A 141 -4.21 4.97 18.48
C VAL A 141 -3.48 6.20 19.02
N GLU A 142 -2.16 6.09 19.14
CA GLU A 142 -1.30 7.15 19.67
C GLU A 142 -0.32 7.61 18.59
N LYS A 143 -0.36 8.90 18.26
CA LYS A 143 0.62 9.52 17.38
C LYS A 143 1.98 9.59 18.08
N LYS A 144 2.98 8.90 17.54
CA LYS A 144 4.36 8.91 18.05
C LYS A 144 5.23 9.93 17.31
N ASP A 145 4.97 10.12 16.02
CA ASP A 145 5.59 11.11 15.14
C ASP A 145 4.60 11.48 14.02
N GLU A 146 4.97 12.39 13.11
CA GLU A 146 4.12 12.85 12.01
C GLU A 146 3.52 11.71 11.17
N LEU A 147 4.31 10.67 10.90
CA LEU A 147 3.96 9.50 10.08
C LEU A 147 4.16 8.18 10.85
N ILE A 148 4.14 8.22 12.19
CA ILE A 148 4.34 7.03 13.03
C ILE A 148 3.24 6.98 14.10
N TYR A 149 2.50 5.88 14.13
CA TYR A 149 1.37 5.67 15.04
C TYR A 149 1.52 4.33 15.77
N ALA A 150 1.32 4.33 17.09
CA ALA A 150 1.21 3.11 17.86
C ALA A 150 -0.27 2.76 18.05
N VAL A 151 -0.67 1.58 17.59
CA VAL A 151 -2.02 1.04 17.76
C VAL A 151 -1.95 -0.01 18.85
N THR A 152 -2.82 0.07 19.85
CA THR A 152 -2.85 -0.86 20.99
C THR A 152 -4.22 -1.49 21.16
N ARG A 153 -4.27 -2.81 21.30
CA ARG A 153 -5.46 -3.61 21.58
C ARG A 153 -5.12 -4.64 22.66
N GLY A 154 -5.75 -4.53 23.82
CA GLY A 154 -5.38 -5.35 24.99
C GLY A 154 -3.93 -5.10 25.42
N GLU A 155 -3.12 -6.16 25.49
CA GLU A 155 -1.68 -6.08 25.82
C GLU A 155 -0.78 -5.94 24.57
N ARG A 156 -1.37 -5.98 23.37
CA ARG A 156 -0.64 -5.94 22.10
C ARG A 156 -0.57 -4.51 21.57
N THR A 157 0.64 -4.03 21.28
CA THR A 157 0.88 -2.75 20.58
C THR A 157 1.64 -3.01 19.29
N VAL A 158 1.21 -2.42 18.17
CA VAL A 158 1.89 -2.47 16.86
C VAL A 158 2.21 -1.05 16.43
N THR A 159 3.43 -0.82 15.96
CA THR A 159 3.85 0.47 15.39
C THR A 159 3.59 0.48 13.89
N PHE A 160 2.73 1.36 13.42
CA PHE A 160 2.46 1.63 12.02
C PHE A 160 3.34 2.79 11.56
N LYS A 161 4.22 2.52 10.60
CA LYS A 161 5.04 3.51 9.91
C LYS A 161 4.40 3.82 8.57
N LEU A 162 3.80 5.01 8.45
CA LEU A 162 3.27 5.49 7.19
C LEU A 162 4.42 5.84 6.24
N ASN A 163 4.24 5.57 4.95
CA ASN A 163 5.27 5.82 3.96
C ASN A 163 5.67 7.31 3.93
N ASP A 164 6.96 7.59 4.04
CA ASP A 164 7.47 8.95 4.09
C ASP A 164 8.13 9.34 2.77
N LEU A 165 7.40 10.11 1.97
CA LEU A 165 7.82 10.60 0.66
C LEU A 165 8.01 12.13 0.67
N ARG A 166 8.16 12.78 1.84
CA ARG A 166 8.27 14.25 1.94
C ARG A 166 9.43 14.86 1.15
N GLY A 167 10.46 14.08 0.85
CA GLY A 167 11.61 14.48 0.04
C GLY A 167 11.58 14.01 -1.41
N VAL A 168 10.50 13.37 -1.84
CA VAL A 168 10.35 12.80 -3.18
C VAL A 168 9.61 13.80 -4.06
N GLU A 169 10.32 14.36 -5.03
CA GLU A 169 9.81 15.35 -5.98
C GLU A 169 10.25 14.99 -7.41
N PRO A 170 9.43 15.29 -8.42
CA PRO A 170 9.80 15.06 -9.81
C PRO A 170 11.00 15.97 -10.19
N PRO A 171 11.94 15.49 -11.01
CA PRO A 171 12.89 16.36 -11.69
C PRO A 171 12.16 17.48 -12.44
N PRO A 172 12.68 18.73 -12.47
CA PRO A 172 12.01 19.83 -13.18
C PRO A 172 11.75 19.55 -14.67
N SER A 173 12.52 18.66 -15.29
CA SER A 173 12.33 18.22 -16.68
C SER A 173 11.10 17.32 -16.89
N MET A 174 10.48 16.81 -15.83
CA MET A 174 9.27 15.99 -15.89
C MET A 174 7.98 16.80 -15.64
N VAL A 175 8.09 18.08 -15.27
CA VAL A 175 6.94 18.92 -14.94
C VAL A 175 6.63 19.85 -16.11
N GLY A 176 5.42 19.71 -16.64
CA GLY A 176 4.89 20.54 -17.71
C GLY A 176 4.77 22.02 -17.33
N LYS A 177 4.81 22.92 -18.31
CA LYS A 177 4.65 24.37 -18.04
C LYS A 177 3.27 24.71 -17.47
N SER A 178 2.26 23.96 -17.92
CA SER A 178 0.86 24.10 -17.51
C SER A 178 0.47 23.07 -16.44
N GLU A 179 1.46 22.46 -15.79
CA GLU A 179 1.23 21.43 -14.79
C GLU A 179 1.52 21.93 -13.38
N THR A 180 0.68 21.50 -12.46
CA THR A 180 0.92 21.58 -11.02
C THR A 180 1.23 20.18 -10.50
N TYR A 181 2.38 20.02 -9.87
CA TYR A 181 2.70 18.83 -9.07
C TYR A 181 1.85 18.81 -7.80
N LEU A 182 1.05 17.75 -7.62
CA LEU A 182 0.15 17.58 -6.48
C LEU A 182 0.80 16.80 -5.33
N GLY A 183 1.62 15.81 -5.65
CA GLY A 183 2.37 15.03 -4.65
C GLY A 183 2.84 13.67 -5.17
N PRO A 184 3.71 12.98 -4.39
CA PRO A 184 4.18 11.66 -4.74
C PRO A 184 3.12 10.63 -4.38
N VAL A 185 2.82 9.74 -5.31
CA VAL A 185 1.91 8.63 -5.15
C VAL A 185 2.72 7.35 -5.07
N PHE A 186 2.37 6.51 -4.14
CA PHE A 186 2.81 5.12 -4.08
C PHE A 186 1.55 4.34 -3.79
N ASP A 187 1.11 3.52 -4.75
CA ASP A 187 -0.08 2.68 -4.61
C ASP A 187 0.30 1.27 -4.08
N GLU A 188 -0.71 0.47 -3.80
CA GLU A 188 -0.59 -0.94 -3.42
C GLU A 188 0.05 -1.82 -4.50
N SER A 189 0.12 -1.34 -5.74
CA SER A 189 0.76 -2.04 -6.84
C SER A 189 2.28 -2.10 -6.69
N GLY A 190 2.89 -1.36 -5.76
CA GLY A 190 4.34 -1.34 -5.65
C GLY A 190 5.01 -0.25 -6.50
N VAL A 191 4.24 0.61 -7.18
CA VAL A 191 4.76 1.56 -8.17
C VAL A 191 4.71 2.99 -7.62
N GLN A 192 5.85 3.69 -7.67
CA GLN A 192 5.93 5.10 -7.32
C GLN A 192 5.70 5.99 -8.54
N MET A 193 4.94 7.05 -8.31
CA MET A 193 4.45 7.96 -9.34
C MET A 193 4.42 9.40 -8.79
N PHE A 194 4.30 10.36 -9.69
CA PHE A 194 3.98 11.74 -9.36
C PHE A 194 2.61 12.08 -9.93
N LEU A 195 1.72 12.59 -9.09
CA LEU A 195 0.43 13.07 -9.54
C LEU A 195 0.55 14.53 -10.01
N MET A 196 0.20 14.77 -11.27
CA MET A 196 0.18 16.09 -11.90
C MET A 196 -1.25 16.52 -12.23
N TRP A 197 -1.51 17.82 -12.19
CA TRP A 197 -2.69 18.45 -12.78
C TRP A 197 -2.28 19.38 -13.92
N ASN A 198 -2.68 19.06 -15.14
CA ASN A 198 -2.52 19.92 -16.31
C ASN A 198 -3.74 20.84 -16.44
N GLN A 199 -3.51 22.15 -16.26
CA GLN A 199 -4.56 23.16 -16.16
C GLN A 199 -5.19 23.49 -17.52
N ASP A 200 -4.38 23.46 -18.59
CA ASP A 200 -4.82 23.81 -19.94
C ASP A 200 -5.67 22.68 -20.53
N ALA A 201 -5.21 21.44 -20.38
CA ALA A 201 -5.92 20.25 -20.84
C ALA A 201 -7.01 19.77 -19.85
N LYS A 202 -7.05 20.34 -18.64
CA LYS A 202 -7.93 19.91 -17.53
C LYS A 202 -7.85 18.40 -17.28
N MET A 203 -6.63 17.91 -17.12
CA MET A 203 -6.39 16.49 -16.94
C MET A 203 -5.42 16.21 -15.80
N PHE A 204 -5.66 15.12 -15.11
CA PHE A 204 -4.67 14.51 -14.25
C PHE A 204 -3.69 13.68 -15.08
N ALA A 205 -2.50 13.47 -14.55
CA ALA A 205 -1.56 12.51 -15.09
C ALA A 205 -0.75 11.87 -13.96
N TYR A 206 -0.61 10.55 -14.00
CA TYR A 206 0.38 9.84 -13.19
C TYR A 206 1.65 9.70 -14.02
N VAL A 207 2.75 10.25 -13.50
CA VAL A 207 4.07 10.19 -14.12
C VAL A 207 4.91 9.16 -13.36
N LEU A 208 5.49 8.18 -14.05
CA LEU A 208 6.34 7.16 -13.43
C LEU A 208 7.55 7.79 -12.74
N ASP A 209 7.82 7.43 -11.48
CA ASP A 209 9.09 7.76 -10.84
C ASP A 209 10.17 6.75 -11.23
N GLU A 210 11.01 7.12 -12.20
CA GLU A 210 12.12 6.29 -12.66
C GLU A 210 13.37 6.36 -11.76
N ASN A 211 13.34 7.14 -10.67
CA ASN A 211 14.47 7.22 -9.73
C ASN A 211 14.51 6.06 -8.73
N VAL A 212 13.44 5.26 -8.68
CA VAL A 212 13.33 4.09 -7.82
C VAL A 212 13.00 2.85 -8.65
N PRO A 213 13.44 1.65 -8.21
CA PRO A 213 12.99 0.41 -8.83
C PRO A 213 11.47 0.24 -8.72
N SER A 214 10.82 -0.15 -9.82
CA SER A 214 9.38 -0.38 -9.89
C SER A 214 9.07 -1.80 -10.35
N GLU A 215 9.33 -2.09 -11.63
CA GLU A 215 9.20 -3.40 -12.24
C GLU A 215 9.99 -3.48 -13.55
N ASP A 216 10.06 -4.68 -14.12
CA ASP A 216 10.56 -4.87 -15.50
C ASP A 216 9.44 -4.59 -16.50
N TYR A 217 9.81 -4.13 -17.70
CA TYR A 217 8.87 -3.75 -18.75
C TYR A 217 9.13 -4.51 -20.04
N PHE A 218 8.09 -4.71 -20.84
CA PHE A 218 8.21 -5.08 -22.25
C PHE A 218 7.64 -3.99 -23.15
N GLN A 219 8.15 -3.92 -24.38
CA GLN A 219 7.62 -3.00 -25.38
C GLN A 219 6.29 -3.54 -25.93
N SER A 220 5.27 -2.69 -25.95
CA SER A 220 3.99 -2.99 -26.61
C SER A 220 4.19 -3.27 -28.11
N GLY A 221 3.55 -4.32 -28.62
CA GLY A 221 3.31 -4.54 -30.04
C GLY A 221 2.30 -3.58 -30.68
N ALA A 222 1.44 -2.91 -29.91
CA ALA A 222 0.52 -1.88 -30.40
C ALA A 222 1.21 -0.55 -30.72
N SER A 223 2.24 -0.15 -29.95
CA SER A 223 3.07 1.03 -30.24
C SER A 223 4.48 0.94 -29.64
N SER A 224 5.46 1.45 -30.39
CA SER A 224 6.84 1.63 -29.91
C SER A 224 6.99 2.75 -28.87
N GLN A 225 5.93 3.54 -28.62
CA GLN A 225 5.89 4.58 -27.58
C GLN A 225 5.34 4.04 -26.25
N ILE A 226 4.89 2.79 -26.19
CA ILE A 226 4.22 2.22 -25.01
C ILE A 226 5.05 1.07 -24.43
N LYS A 227 5.45 1.19 -23.16
CA LYS A 227 6.00 0.07 -22.39
C LYS A 227 4.94 -0.44 -21.41
N ILE A 228 4.90 -1.75 -21.17
CA ILE A 228 3.93 -2.37 -20.26
C ILE A 228 4.68 -3.09 -19.14
N GLY A 229 4.25 -2.86 -17.91
CA GLY A 229 4.79 -3.51 -16.71
C GLY A 229 4.53 -5.01 -16.75
N LEU A 230 5.56 -5.83 -16.55
CA LEU A 230 5.43 -7.30 -16.55
C LEU A 230 4.63 -7.82 -15.35
N ARG A 231 4.58 -7.06 -14.25
CA ARG A 231 3.90 -7.47 -13.02
C ARG A 231 2.51 -6.84 -12.90
N THR A 232 2.41 -5.54 -13.19
CA THR A 232 1.18 -4.77 -13.01
C THR A 232 0.28 -4.76 -14.24
N GLY A 233 0.86 -4.91 -15.43
CA GLY A 233 0.16 -4.61 -16.68
C GLY A 233 -0.14 -3.12 -16.86
N PHE A 234 0.45 -2.22 -16.07
CA PHE A 234 0.33 -0.78 -16.31
C PHE A 234 1.03 -0.41 -17.61
N ALA A 235 0.29 0.27 -18.49
CA ALA A 235 0.78 0.74 -19.78
C ALA A 235 1.24 2.19 -19.66
N TRP A 236 2.49 2.42 -20.02
CA TRP A 236 3.20 3.68 -19.88
C TRP A 236 3.54 4.24 -21.25
N TYR A 237 3.04 5.44 -21.56
CA TYR A 237 3.31 6.13 -22.83
C TYR A 237 4.47 7.11 -22.68
N LYS A 238 5.40 7.09 -23.65
CA LYS A 238 6.54 8.00 -23.68
C LYS A 238 6.10 9.40 -24.09
N ASP A 239 6.26 10.38 -23.20
CA ASP A 239 5.92 11.76 -23.52
C ASP A 239 6.87 12.32 -24.60
N ARG A 240 6.31 13.04 -25.58
CA ARG A 240 7.08 13.70 -26.66
C ARG A 240 7.74 14.98 -26.20
N TYR A 241 7.14 15.71 -25.26
CA TYR A 241 7.56 17.05 -24.87
C TYR A 241 8.44 17.07 -23.62
N TYR A 242 8.34 16.03 -22.78
CA TYR A 242 9.04 15.90 -21.51
C TYR A 242 9.69 14.53 -21.38
N ASP A 243 10.80 14.43 -20.67
CA ASP A 243 11.52 13.16 -20.47
C ASP A 243 10.87 12.37 -19.34
N ARG A 244 9.73 11.72 -19.65
CA ARG A 244 8.89 11.03 -18.69
C ARG A 244 7.98 9.98 -19.33
N TRP A 245 7.36 9.18 -18.48
CA TRP A 245 6.36 8.19 -18.87
C TRP A 245 5.03 8.47 -18.17
N LEU A 246 3.96 8.52 -18.96
CA LEU A 246 2.59 8.75 -18.48
C LEU A 246 1.87 7.41 -18.33
N LEU A 247 1.19 7.18 -17.21
CA LEU A 247 0.25 6.06 -17.10
C LEU A 247 -0.92 6.32 -18.04
N VAL A 248 -1.14 5.44 -19.00
CA VAL A 248 -2.20 5.60 -20.01
C VAL A 248 -3.12 4.40 -20.13
N GLY A 249 -2.77 3.29 -19.49
CA GLY A 249 -3.60 2.10 -19.49
C GLY A 249 -3.44 1.25 -18.23
N VAL A 250 -4.56 0.74 -17.74
CA VAL A 250 -4.65 -0.25 -16.66
C VAL A 250 -5.49 -1.43 -17.14
N ARG A 251 -5.15 -2.64 -16.70
CA ARG A 251 -5.85 -3.86 -17.13
C ARG A 251 -7.29 -3.84 -16.59
N ALA A 252 -8.28 -3.80 -17.49
CA ALA A 252 -9.70 -3.81 -17.11
C ALA A 252 -10.07 -5.03 -16.23
N TYR A 253 -9.40 -6.17 -16.46
CA TYR A 253 -9.57 -7.38 -15.65
C TYR A 253 -9.17 -7.15 -14.18
N GLU A 254 -8.03 -6.51 -13.93
CA GLU A 254 -7.55 -6.25 -12.57
C GLU A 254 -8.50 -5.30 -11.84
N THR A 255 -8.95 -4.24 -12.53
CA THR A 255 -9.97 -3.31 -12.02
C THR A 255 -11.28 -4.01 -11.70
N SER A 256 -11.73 -4.94 -12.55
CA SER A 256 -12.98 -5.69 -12.29
C SER A 256 -12.91 -6.60 -11.06
N LEU A 257 -11.69 -7.00 -10.67
CA LEU A 257 -11.44 -7.84 -9.51
C LEU A 257 -10.96 -7.07 -8.28
N ASN A 258 -10.72 -5.77 -8.40
CA ASN A 258 -10.19 -4.94 -7.31
C ASN A 258 -8.91 -5.56 -6.70
N THR A 259 -7.98 -5.96 -7.58
CA THR A 259 -6.68 -6.49 -7.15
C THR A 259 -5.74 -5.35 -6.77
N PHE A 260 -4.51 -5.65 -6.35
CA PHE A 260 -3.51 -4.59 -6.13
C PHE A 260 -3.04 -3.89 -7.41
N PHE A 261 -3.56 -4.27 -8.58
CA PHE A 261 -3.18 -3.74 -9.90
C PHE A 261 -4.37 -3.11 -10.63
N ASP A 262 -5.42 -2.74 -9.90
CA ASP A 262 -6.63 -2.09 -10.43
C ASP A 262 -6.44 -0.61 -10.79
N GLY A 263 -5.29 -0.05 -10.40
CA GLY A 263 -4.81 1.27 -10.80
C GLY A 263 -4.89 2.28 -9.66
N PRO A 264 -4.14 3.40 -9.73
CA PRO A 264 -3.98 4.32 -8.61
C PRO A 264 -5.15 5.33 -8.45
N PHE A 265 -6.31 5.04 -9.02
CA PHE A 265 -7.37 6.04 -9.24
C PHE A 265 -7.95 6.62 -7.94
N ASP A 266 -7.92 5.83 -6.88
CA ASP A 266 -8.30 6.23 -5.53
C ASP A 266 -7.11 6.15 -4.58
N GLN A 267 -5.88 6.27 -5.10
CA GLN A 267 -4.63 6.25 -4.35
C GLN A 267 -3.87 7.57 -4.53
N LEU A 268 -4.24 8.57 -3.75
CA LEU A 268 -3.81 9.96 -3.82
C LEU A 268 -2.73 10.28 -2.76
N PRO A 269 -1.98 11.38 -2.93
CA PRO A 269 -0.84 11.72 -2.06
C PRO A 269 -1.31 12.40 -0.75
N ASP A 270 -2.26 11.81 -0.04
CA ASP A 270 -3.04 12.45 1.05
C ASP A 270 -2.15 13.08 2.15
N ASN A 271 -1.06 12.40 2.51
CA ASN A 271 -0.11 12.90 3.50
C ASN A 271 0.68 14.14 3.04
N PHE A 272 0.77 14.38 1.74
CA PHE A 272 1.69 15.35 1.13
C PHE A 272 0.96 16.51 0.43
N LEU A 273 -0.37 16.47 0.37
CA LEU A 273 -1.18 17.52 -0.25
C LEU A 273 -1.01 18.88 0.45
N LYS A 274 -0.56 19.88 -0.33
CA LYS A 274 -0.40 21.26 0.12
C LYS A 274 -1.69 22.06 -0.08
N GLY A 275 -2.28 22.53 1.01
CA GLY A 275 -3.53 23.30 0.98
C GLY A 275 -4.66 22.56 0.23
N ASP A 276 -5.43 23.28 -0.58
CA ASP A 276 -6.55 22.72 -1.35
C ASP A 276 -6.19 22.45 -2.82
N ALA A 277 -4.93 22.10 -3.11
CA ALA A 277 -4.46 21.92 -4.49
C ALA A 277 -5.25 20.84 -5.25
N LEU A 278 -5.40 19.64 -4.66
CA LEU A 278 -6.19 18.56 -5.26
C LEU A 278 -7.66 18.95 -5.44
N ARG A 279 -8.30 19.47 -4.38
CA ARG A 279 -9.70 19.91 -4.47
C ARG A 279 -9.93 20.95 -5.55
N ARG A 280 -9.00 21.91 -5.75
CA ARG A 280 -9.11 22.88 -6.84
C ARG A 280 -9.05 22.20 -8.21
N ALA A 281 -8.11 21.28 -8.42
CA ALA A 281 -8.02 20.50 -9.65
C ALA A 281 -9.32 19.71 -9.92
N LEU A 282 -9.85 19.02 -8.90
CA LEU A 282 -11.13 18.31 -8.99
C LEU A 282 -12.31 19.22 -9.35
N LEU A 283 -12.37 20.44 -8.79
CA LEU A 283 -13.44 21.40 -9.11
C LEU A 283 -13.27 22.07 -10.48
N GLU A 284 -12.04 22.17 -11.00
CA GLU A 284 -11.80 22.65 -12.37
C GLU A 284 -12.23 21.60 -13.42
N LEU A 285 -12.11 20.32 -13.07
CA LEU A 285 -12.59 19.19 -13.84
C LEU A 285 -14.11 19.05 -13.76
N SER A 286 -14.67 19.10 -12.55
CA SER A 286 -16.07 18.78 -12.24
C SER A 286 -16.68 19.84 -11.30
N PRO A 287 -17.01 21.04 -11.79
CA PRO A 287 -17.54 22.12 -10.96
C PRO A 287 -18.81 21.75 -10.18
N GLU A 288 -19.60 20.81 -10.67
CA GLU A 288 -20.85 20.34 -10.06
C GLU A 288 -20.69 19.70 -8.68
N VAL A 289 -19.50 19.21 -8.32
CA VAL A 289 -19.22 18.63 -6.99
C VAL A 289 -18.84 19.70 -5.96
N GLU A 290 -18.96 20.98 -6.29
CA GLU A 290 -18.70 22.07 -5.36
C GLU A 290 -19.55 21.94 -4.09
N GLY A 291 -18.87 21.97 -2.94
CA GLY A 291 -19.51 21.79 -1.65
C GLY A 291 -19.93 20.36 -1.33
N GLN A 292 -19.65 19.38 -2.20
CA GLN A 292 -19.93 17.96 -1.96
C GLN A 292 -18.69 17.19 -1.49
N ILE A 293 -17.50 17.69 -1.87
CA ILE A 293 -16.21 17.08 -1.54
C ILE A 293 -15.36 17.90 -0.57
N ASP A 294 -14.55 17.21 0.23
CA ASP A 294 -13.52 17.80 1.08
C ASP A 294 -12.22 18.11 0.30
N ARG A 295 -11.13 18.44 1.02
CA ARG A 295 -9.83 18.77 0.41
C ARG A 295 -9.11 17.58 -0.25
N PHE A 296 -9.49 16.35 0.12
CA PHE A 296 -8.93 15.08 -0.35
C PHE A 296 -9.77 14.46 -1.47
N GLY A 297 -10.95 15.03 -1.75
CA GLY A 297 -11.89 14.50 -2.74
C GLY A 297 -12.91 13.52 -2.15
N ASN A 298 -12.94 13.33 -0.82
CA ASN A 298 -13.95 12.49 -0.18
C ASN A 298 -15.29 13.22 -0.16
N SER A 299 -16.38 12.49 -0.35
CA SER A 299 -17.73 12.99 -0.17
C SER A 299 -17.97 13.38 1.29
N ARG A 300 -18.87 14.34 1.55
CA ARG A 300 -19.18 14.79 2.91
C ARG A 300 -19.73 13.71 3.84
N ASP A 301 -20.41 12.73 3.29
CA ASP A 301 -20.93 11.56 4.01
C ASP A 301 -19.89 10.43 4.12
N LEU A 302 -18.68 10.62 3.55
CA LEU A 302 -17.57 9.69 3.54
C LEU A 302 -17.90 8.33 2.91
N THR A 303 -18.94 8.28 2.05
CA THR A 303 -19.36 7.05 1.36
C THR A 303 -18.64 6.85 0.03
N GLY A 304 -17.95 7.87 -0.48
CA GLY A 304 -17.22 7.80 -1.73
C GLY A 304 -16.11 8.83 -1.86
N ARG A 305 -15.30 8.66 -2.89
CA ARG A 305 -14.18 9.54 -3.25
C ARG A 305 -14.25 9.81 -4.74
N MET A 306 -13.89 11.03 -5.14
CA MET A 306 -13.68 11.35 -6.56
C MET A 306 -12.55 10.49 -7.12
N LEU A 307 -12.78 9.84 -8.25
CA LEU A 307 -11.78 9.03 -8.93
C LEU A 307 -10.85 9.94 -9.74
N VAL A 308 -9.57 9.59 -9.75
CA VAL A 308 -8.54 10.21 -10.58
C VAL A 308 -8.00 9.15 -11.53
N ASP A 309 -8.72 8.88 -12.61
CA ASP A 309 -8.51 7.76 -13.53
C ASP A 309 -8.16 8.21 -14.96
N PRO A 310 -7.07 8.99 -15.18
CA PRO A 310 -6.72 9.53 -16.50
C PRO A 310 -6.07 8.48 -17.43
N TYR A 311 -6.66 7.28 -17.53
CA TYR A 311 -6.11 6.16 -18.29
C TYR A 311 -7.21 5.23 -18.82
N LEU A 312 -6.91 4.51 -19.90
CA LEU A 312 -7.81 3.53 -20.48
C LEU A 312 -7.84 2.24 -19.66
N LEU A 313 -9.02 1.70 -19.39
CA LEU A 313 -9.16 0.31 -18.95
C LEU A 313 -9.12 -0.62 -20.17
N TYR A 314 -8.01 -1.34 -20.36
CA TYR A 314 -7.78 -2.17 -21.55
C TYR A 314 -7.81 -3.67 -21.22
N ASN A 315 -8.39 -4.46 -22.12
CA ASN A 315 -8.42 -5.92 -22.09
C ASN A 315 -7.33 -6.51 -22.99
N GLU A 316 -7.14 -5.91 -24.16
CA GLU A 316 -6.19 -6.32 -25.18
C GLU A 316 -5.25 -5.17 -25.52
N GLU A 317 -4.02 -5.52 -25.89
CA GLU A 317 -2.96 -4.54 -26.08
C GLU A 317 -3.23 -3.58 -27.24
N ASP A 318 -3.92 -4.04 -28.29
CA ASP A 318 -4.25 -3.27 -29.48
C ASP A 318 -5.20 -2.09 -29.22
N GLU A 319 -5.99 -2.15 -28.14
CA GLU A 319 -6.83 -1.05 -27.69
C GLU A 319 -6.00 0.20 -27.34
N LEU A 320 -4.74 0.02 -26.95
CA LEU A 320 -3.81 1.12 -26.64
C LEU A 320 -3.36 1.89 -27.89
N ALA A 321 -3.53 1.32 -29.10
CA ALA A 321 -3.10 1.96 -30.35
C ALA A 321 -3.83 3.28 -30.63
N ILE A 322 -5.03 3.48 -30.06
CA ILE A 322 -5.79 4.72 -30.21
C ILE A 322 -5.03 5.93 -29.66
N LEU A 323 -4.26 5.73 -28.58
CA LEU A 323 -3.48 6.77 -27.92
C LEU A 323 -2.34 7.23 -28.82
N ASP A 324 -1.60 6.27 -29.38
CA ASP A 324 -0.48 6.54 -30.29
C ASP A 324 -0.96 7.22 -31.58
N GLN A 325 -2.08 6.76 -32.15
CA GLN A 325 -2.66 7.35 -33.35
C GLN A 325 -3.07 8.82 -33.11
N CYS A 326 -3.73 9.10 -31.98
CA CYS A 326 -4.10 10.46 -31.60
C CYS A 326 -2.86 11.34 -31.39
N ALA A 327 -1.92 10.87 -30.58
CA ALA A 327 -0.70 11.59 -30.24
C ALA A 327 0.20 11.84 -31.47
N ALA A 328 0.27 10.90 -32.41
CA ALA A 328 0.99 11.05 -33.67
C ALA A 328 0.39 12.12 -34.58
N ALA A 329 -0.94 12.29 -34.55
CA ALA A 329 -1.64 13.30 -35.34
C ALA A 329 -1.58 14.72 -34.74
N ALA A 330 -1.28 14.83 -33.44
CA ALA A 330 -1.17 16.11 -32.74
C ALA A 330 0.03 16.94 -33.23
N VAL A 331 -0.20 18.25 -33.42
CA VAL A 331 0.78 19.20 -33.97
C VAL A 331 1.45 20.07 -32.92
N ASP A 332 0.86 20.16 -31.72
CA ASP A 332 1.29 20.98 -30.59
C ASP A 332 0.90 20.32 -29.26
N GLU A 333 1.27 20.94 -28.13
CA GLU A 333 0.94 20.43 -26.79
C GLU A 333 -0.58 20.43 -26.51
N GLU A 334 -1.29 21.46 -27.00
CA GLU A 334 -2.74 21.64 -26.80
C GLU A 334 -3.55 20.52 -27.44
N THR A 335 -3.13 20.05 -28.62
CA THR A 335 -3.77 18.91 -29.32
C THR A 335 -3.23 17.55 -28.88
N TYR A 336 -2.08 17.50 -28.20
CA TYR A 336 -1.42 16.25 -27.79
C TYR A 336 -1.96 15.71 -26.47
N TYR A 337 -2.01 16.53 -25.42
CA TYR A 337 -2.39 16.06 -24.08
C TYR A 337 -3.82 15.50 -23.97
N PRO A 338 -4.83 16.08 -24.66
CA PRO A 338 -6.18 15.50 -24.65
C PRO A 338 -6.25 14.04 -25.13
N CYS A 339 -5.27 13.55 -25.89
CA CYS A 339 -5.18 12.15 -26.29
C CYS A 339 -5.05 11.17 -25.12
N PHE A 340 -4.57 11.63 -23.96
CA PHE A 340 -4.36 10.78 -22.78
C PHE A 340 -5.44 10.94 -21.71
N ALA A 341 -6.42 11.83 -21.91
CA ALA A 341 -7.53 12.05 -20.97
C ALA A 341 -8.76 11.17 -21.27
N ILE A 342 -8.64 10.14 -22.13
CA ILE A 342 -9.78 9.37 -22.66
C ILE A 342 -10.57 8.64 -21.58
N GLY A 343 -9.90 8.13 -20.54
CA GLY A 343 -10.55 7.42 -19.43
C GLY A 343 -11.00 8.30 -18.28
N GLN A 344 -10.62 9.58 -18.26
CA GLN A 344 -10.81 10.43 -17.10
C GLN A 344 -12.30 10.68 -16.81
N SER A 345 -12.74 10.23 -15.64
CA SER A 345 -14.06 10.49 -15.11
C SER A 345 -14.26 11.98 -14.84
N LYS A 346 -15.49 12.46 -15.09
CA LYS A 346 -15.94 13.83 -14.82
C LYS A 346 -17.04 13.80 -13.78
#